data_AF-A0A097PMA0-F1
#
_entry.id   AF-A0A097PMA0-F1
#
_cell.length_a   1.000
_cell.length_b   1.000
_cell.length_c   1.000
_cell.angle_alpha   90.00
_cell.angle_beta   90.00
_cell.angle_gamma   90.00
#
_symmetry.space_group_name_H-M   'P 1'
#
loop_
_entity.id
_entity.type
_entity.pdbx_description
1 polymer ?
#
loop_
_entity_poly.entity_id
_entity_poly.type
_entity_poly.pdbx_seq_one_letter_code
_entity_poly.pdbx_strand_id
1 'polypeptide(L)'
;MYSLILADIFTAFVLGDVTYGACCVDDLSALALGADLLIHYGHSCLVPIDATKVPCLYVFVDIKIDVERLISTIKLNIVLAGTIQFASAIREAKPELVLIPQSKPLSAGEVLGCTAPRIVVFVADGRFHLEAFMIANPEISAFRYDPYMGKLFLEEYDHQGMKETRKRAIERTREAKSWGIVLGTLGRQGNPRILDRLMREKQMVVLMSEISPARIAFFEESVDAWIQIACPRLSIDWGEAFEKPLLTPFEAEIALGDLPGWWEDYPMDYYAQDGGEWNSSYLKK
;
A
#
# COMPACT_ATOMS: atom_id res chain seq x y z
N MET A 1 20.47 31.54 15.37
CA MET A 1 20.49 30.07 15.43
C MET A 1 21.17 29.62 14.15
N TYR A 2 22.45 29.21 14.22
CA TYR A 2 23.15 28.72 13.03
C TYR A 2 22.70 27.28 12.81
N SER A 3 21.83 27.03 11.84
CA SER A 3 21.58 25.67 11.37
C SER A 3 22.79 25.26 10.52
N LEU A 4 23.64 24.37 11.04
CA LEU A 4 24.56 23.63 10.18
C LEU A 4 23.73 22.67 9.33
N ILE A 5 23.93 22.67 8.02
CA ILE A 5 23.29 21.71 7.13
C ILE A 5 23.95 20.36 7.43
N LEU A 6 23.19 19.27 7.53
CA LEU A 6 23.76 17.94 7.79
C LEU A 6 24.88 17.59 6.78
N ALA A 7 24.76 18.08 5.55
CA ALA A 7 25.78 17.94 4.50
C ALA A 7 27.13 18.62 4.82
N ASP A 8 27.16 19.59 5.75
CA ASP A 8 28.40 20.25 6.17
C ASP A 8 29.17 19.42 7.21
N ILE A 9 28.52 18.42 7.80
CA ILE A 9 29.06 17.57 8.88
C ILE A 9 29.26 16.13 8.41
N PHE A 10 28.38 15.65 7.52
CA PHE A 10 28.36 14.26 7.04
C PHE A 10 28.74 14.19 5.56
N THR A 11 29.40 13.09 5.19
CA THR A 11 29.46 12.69 3.77
C THR A 11 28.08 12.16 3.39
N ALA A 12 27.41 12.83 2.45
CA ALA A 12 26.05 12.50 2.06
C ALA A 12 26.00 11.84 0.66
N PHE A 13 25.16 10.82 0.54
CA PHE A 13 24.82 10.16 -0.73
C PHE A 13 23.32 10.23 -0.92
N VAL A 14 22.89 10.34 -2.18
CA VAL A 14 21.48 10.31 -2.55
C VAL A 14 21.20 8.97 -3.21
N LEU A 15 20.27 8.20 -2.66
CA LEU A 15 19.74 7.02 -3.33
C LEU A 15 18.91 7.49 -4.52
N GLY A 16 19.35 7.12 -5.73
CA GLY A 16 18.72 7.55 -6.99
C GLY A 16 17.55 6.69 -7.44
N ASP A 17 17.25 5.60 -6.72
CA ASP A 17 16.11 4.74 -7.02
C ASP A 17 14.78 5.38 -6.61
N VAL A 18 13.70 4.90 -7.22
CA VAL A 18 12.35 5.38 -6.95
C VAL A 18 11.91 5.06 -5.52
N THR A 19 11.12 5.93 -4.92
CA THR A 19 10.51 5.69 -3.60
C THR A 19 9.02 6.02 -3.67
N TYR A 20 8.17 4.99 -3.75
CA TYR A 20 6.71 5.17 -3.85
C TYR A 20 6.02 5.32 -2.49
N GLY A 21 6.62 4.78 -1.43
CA GLY A 21 5.98 4.67 -0.13
C GLY A 21 6.94 4.22 0.95
N ALA A 22 6.45 4.12 2.19
CA ALA A 22 7.29 3.74 3.32
C ALA A 22 7.75 2.27 3.31
N CYS A 23 7.15 1.42 2.48
CA CYS A 23 7.66 0.07 2.19
C CYS A 23 8.92 0.07 1.32
N CYS A 24 9.24 1.19 0.66
CA CYS A 24 10.41 1.37 -0.19
C CYS A 24 11.61 1.93 0.58
N VAL A 25 11.64 1.81 1.91
CA VAL A 25 12.87 2.13 2.68
C VAL A 25 14.00 1.21 2.21
N ASP A 26 15.07 1.80 1.70
CA ASP A 26 16.20 1.05 1.12
C ASP A 26 17.41 1.04 2.08
N ASP A 27 17.18 0.39 3.21
CA ASP A 27 18.20 0.17 4.23
C ASP A 27 19.22 -0.91 3.82
N LEU A 28 18.90 -1.74 2.82
CA LEU A 28 19.78 -2.77 2.30
C LEU A 28 20.89 -2.17 1.43
N SER A 29 20.55 -1.25 0.50
CA SER A 29 21.57 -0.51 -0.25
C SER A 29 22.38 0.41 0.65
N ALA A 30 21.75 1.04 1.65
CA ALA A 30 22.46 1.85 2.64
C ALA A 30 23.49 1.00 3.43
N LEU A 31 23.12 -0.23 3.81
CA LEU A 31 24.04 -1.17 4.46
C LEU A 31 25.20 -1.55 3.53
N ALA A 32 24.91 -1.86 2.27
CA ALA A 32 25.93 -2.25 1.29
C ALA A 32 26.94 -1.12 1.00
N LEU A 33 26.48 0.14 1.04
CA LEU A 33 27.33 1.32 0.94
C LEU A 33 28.20 1.53 2.20
N GLY A 34 27.85 0.92 3.33
CA GLY A 34 28.47 1.17 4.63
C GLY A 34 28.03 2.49 5.27
N ALA A 35 26.80 2.93 5.01
CA ALA A 35 26.27 4.15 5.61
C ALA A 35 25.93 3.96 7.10
N ASP A 36 26.22 4.97 7.92
CA ASP A 36 25.92 4.96 9.36
C ASP A 36 24.45 5.32 9.68
N LEU A 37 23.80 6.05 8.79
CA LEU A 37 22.44 6.58 8.96
C LEU A 37 21.72 6.67 7.61
N LEU A 38 20.49 6.19 7.56
CA LEU A 38 19.55 6.41 6.46
C LEU A 38 18.55 7.50 6.84
N ILE A 39 18.32 8.47 5.96
CA ILE A 39 17.27 9.49 6.14
C ILE A 39 16.20 9.26 5.07
N HIS A 40 14.99 8.92 5.49
CA HIS A 40 13.85 8.63 4.60
C HIS A 40 12.80 9.73 4.70
N TYR A 41 12.59 10.45 3.60
CA TYR A 41 11.61 11.54 3.53
C TYR A 41 10.24 11.05 3.03
N GLY A 42 9.17 11.65 3.54
CA GLY A 42 7.82 11.49 2.99
C GLY A 42 6.88 10.66 3.87
N HIS A 43 6.71 9.39 3.54
CA HIS A 43 5.61 8.55 4.02
C HIS A 43 5.81 7.99 5.44
N SER A 44 4.71 7.75 6.16
CA SER A 44 4.67 7.12 7.49
C SER A 44 5.20 5.69 7.44
N CYS A 45 6.10 5.33 8.37
CA CYS A 45 6.79 4.04 8.41
C CYS A 45 5.81 2.85 8.36
N LEU A 46 5.93 2.02 7.31
CA LEU A 46 5.30 0.69 7.26
C LEU A 46 6.24 -0.39 7.82
N VAL A 47 7.55 -0.17 7.64
CA VAL A 47 8.61 -1.04 8.15
C VAL A 47 9.01 -0.56 9.55
N PRO A 48 8.91 -1.42 10.58
CA PRO A 48 9.39 -1.08 11.91
C PRO A 48 10.87 -0.68 11.89
N ILE A 49 11.25 0.37 12.64
CA ILE A 49 12.63 0.88 12.62
C ILE A 49 13.63 -0.19 13.10
N ASP A 50 13.22 -1.04 14.03
CA ASP A 50 13.99 -2.20 14.53
C ASP A 50 14.17 -3.32 13.47
N ALA A 51 13.38 -3.31 12.39
CA ALA A 51 13.55 -4.23 11.27
C ALA A 51 14.56 -3.72 10.21
N THR A 52 14.94 -2.43 10.28
CA THR A 52 15.96 -1.85 9.39
C THR A 52 17.37 -2.29 9.78
N LYS A 53 18.27 -2.41 8.80
CA LYS A 53 19.67 -2.83 9.00
C LYS A 53 20.62 -1.68 9.28
N VAL A 54 20.22 -0.47 8.90
CA VAL A 54 20.93 0.78 9.18
C VAL A 54 19.99 1.66 9.99
N PRO A 55 20.45 2.35 11.05
CA PRO A 55 19.65 3.33 11.76
C PRO A 55 18.92 4.26 10.77
N CYS A 56 17.60 4.35 10.90
CA CYS A 56 16.77 5.09 9.96
C CYS A 56 16.04 6.24 10.65
N LEU A 57 16.25 7.46 10.16
CA LEU A 57 15.48 8.65 10.53
C LEU A 57 14.39 8.90 9.49
N TYR A 58 13.14 8.79 9.91
CA TYR A 58 12.00 9.16 9.06
C TYR A 58 11.67 10.64 9.23
N VAL A 59 11.61 11.37 8.12
CA VAL A 59 11.25 12.78 8.06
C VAL A 59 9.92 12.91 7.34
N PHE A 60 8.84 13.01 8.13
CA PHE A 60 7.50 13.18 7.57
C PHE A 60 7.31 14.60 7.02
N VAL A 61 6.64 14.68 5.89
CA VAL A 61 6.22 15.96 5.30
C VAL A 61 4.90 16.35 5.95
N ASP A 62 4.78 17.59 6.41
CA ASP A 62 3.54 18.17 6.92
C ASP A 62 3.09 19.29 5.98
N ILE A 63 1.93 19.12 5.34
CA ILE A 63 1.35 20.11 4.44
C ILE A 63 0.30 20.90 5.20
N LYS A 64 0.50 22.21 5.29
CA LYS A 64 -0.49 23.12 5.86
C LYS A 64 -1.62 23.35 4.87
N ILE A 65 -2.86 23.23 5.37
CA ILE A 65 -4.09 23.46 4.62
C ILE A 65 -5.00 24.38 5.42
N ASP A 66 -6.01 24.94 4.77
CA ASP A 66 -7.01 25.79 5.41
C ASP A 66 -8.00 24.95 6.20
N VAL A 67 -7.78 24.86 7.52
CA VAL A 67 -8.59 24.05 8.44
C VAL A 67 -9.98 24.64 8.65
N GLU A 68 -10.10 25.98 8.70
CA GLU A 68 -11.40 26.65 8.82
C GLU A 68 -12.28 26.36 7.59
N ARG A 69 -11.68 26.34 6.40
CA ARG A 69 -12.35 25.94 5.16
C ARG A 69 -12.73 24.48 5.16
N LEU A 70 -11.88 23.58 5.66
CA LEU A 70 -12.20 22.16 5.83
C LEU A 70 -13.44 21.99 6.73
N ILE A 71 -13.44 22.63 7.91
CA ILE A 71 -14.52 22.56 8.88
C ILE A 71 -15.82 23.12 8.28
N SER A 72 -15.78 24.30 7.67
CA SER A 72 -16.97 24.93 7.07
C SER A 72 -17.53 24.16 5.87
N THR A 73 -16.70 23.40 5.16
CA THR A 73 -17.13 22.52 4.06
C THR A 73 -17.84 21.27 4.61
N ILE A 74 -17.33 20.71 5.70
CA ILE A 74 -17.86 19.49 6.33
C ILE A 74 -18.88 19.89 7.40
N LYS A 75 -20.15 20.02 6.99
CA LYS A 75 -21.24 20.45 7.90
C LYS A 75 -21.91 19.30 8.66
N LEU A 76 -21.26 18.14 8.75
CA LEU A 76 -21.83 16.90 9.29
C LEU A 76 -20.86 16.23 10.26
N ASN A 77 -21.40 15.51 11.24
CA ASN A 77 -20.63 14.63 12.12
C ASN A 77 -20.19 13.38 11.34
N ILE A 78 -18.90 13.27 11.05
CA ILE A 78 -18.36 12.21 10.18
C ILE A 78 -17.03 11.69 10.71
N VAL A 79 -16.54 10.59 10.14
CA VAL A 79 -15.15 10.15 10.33
C VAL A 79 -14.25 10.89 9.35
N LEU A 80 -13.22 11.54 9.87
CA LEU A 80 -12.17 12.19 9.09
C LEU A 80 -10.94 11.29 9.02
N ALA A 81 -10.49 10.99 7.81
CA ALA A 81 -9.28 10.22 7.52
C ALA A 81 -8.41 11.00 6.52
N GLY A 82 -7.17 10.57 6.29
CA GLY A 82 -6.31 11.19 5.29
C GLY A 82 -4.90 10.62 5.31
N THR A 83 -4.06 11.15 4.43
CA THR A 83 -2.64 10.78 4.36
C THR A 83 -1.83 11.46 5.46
N ILE A 84 -0.66 10.91 5.80
CA ILE A 84 0.21 11.43 6.88
C ILE A 84 0.53 12.91 6.73
N GLN A 85 0.66 13.39 5.49
CA GLN A 85 0.95 14.79 5.16
C GLN A 85 -0.15 15.77 5.58
N PHE A 86 -1.37 15.32 5.85
CA PHE A 86 -2.47 16.15 6.35
C PHE A 86 -2.81 15.86 7.82
N ALA A 87 -2.02 15.03 8.51
CA ALA A 87 -2.34 14.57 9.87
C ALA A 87 -2.48 15.73 10.87
N SER A 88 -1.69 16.79 10.76
CA SER A 88 -1.80 17.97 11.62
C SER A 88 -3.15 18.66 11.47
N ALA A 89 -3.58 18.90 10.23
CA ALA A 89 -4.85 19.56 9.93
C ALA A 89 -6.07 18.70 10.34
N ILE A 90 -5.99 17.39 10.15
CA ILE A 90 -7.03 16.45 10.61
C ILE A 90 -7.16 16.50 12.13
N ARG A 91 -6.03 16.55 12.85
CA ARG A 91 -6.03 16.65 14.32
C ARG A 91 -6.59 17.98 14.80
N GLU A 92 -6.32 19.07 14.08
CA GLU A 92 -6.85 20.41 14.36
C GLU A 92 -8.36 20.50 14.12
N ALA A 93 -8.86 19.88 13.05
CA ALA A 93 -10.30 19.85 12.73
C ALA A 93 -11.12 18.89 13.60
N LYS A 94 -10.46 17.90 14.23
CA LYS A 94 -11.09 16.84 15.02
C LYS A 94 -12.11 17.33 16.06
N PRO A 95 -11.86 18.37 16.87
CA PRO A 95 -12.80 18.83 17.91
C PRO A 95 -14.13 19.34 17.34
N GLU A 96 -14.14 19.84 16.10
CA GLU A 96 -15.31 20.44 15.48
C GLU A 96 -16.09 19.48 14.59
N LEU A 97 -15.45 18.40 14.11
CA LEU A 97 -16.02 17.51 13.09
C LEU A 97 -16.36 16.07 13.56
N VAL A 98 -15.93 15.65 14.76
CA VAL A 98 -16.02 14.23 15.18
C VAL A 98 -16.87 14.03 16.45
N LEU A 99 -17.90 13.18 16.33
CA LEU A 99 -18.60 12.55 17.45
C LEU A 99 -17.86 11.23 17.76
N ILE A 100 -17.35 11.05 18.99
CA ILE A 100 -16.56 9.86 19.36
C ILE A 100 -17.48 8.78 19.96
N PRO A 101 -17.86 7.70 19.25
CA PRO A 101 -18.26 6.47 19.92
C PRO A 101 -17.01 5.79 20.48
N GLN A 102 -17.02 5.47 21.78
CA GLN A 102 -16.01 4.61 22.41
C GLN A 102 -16.66 3.27 22.77
N SER A 103 -16.25 2.20 22.10
CA SER A 103 -16.58 0.82 22.51
C SER A 103 -15.37 0.18 23.16
N LYS A 104 -15.39 0.01 24.49
CA LYS A 104 -14.31 -0.67 25.21
C LYS A 104 -14.16 -2.12 24.71
N PRO A 105 -12.94 -2.66 24.56
CA PRO A 105 -11.66 -2.17 25.10
C PRO A 105 -10.90 -1.17 24.21
N LEU A 106 -11.51 -0.66 23.14
CA LEU A 106 -10.86 0.23 22.18
C LEU A 106 -10.69 1.65 22.74
N SER A 107 -9.63 2.31 22.29
CA SER A 107 -9.31 3.72 22.55
C SER A 107 -10.41 4.64 22.00
N ALA A 108 -10.54 5.84 22.55
CA ALA A 108 -11.50 6.82 22.06
C ALA A 108 -11.18 7.21 20.59
N GLY A 109 -12.05 6.80 19.65
CA GLY A 109 -11.84 6.96 18.21
C GLY A 109 -11.29 5.72 17.50
N GLU A 110 -11.17 4.59 18.20
CA GLU A 110 -10.83 3.29 17.63
C GLU A 110 -12.14 2.50 17.38
N VAL A 111 -12.40 2.16 16.12
CA VAL A 111 -13.61 1.47 15.63
C VAL A 111 -13.23 0.14 14.99
N LEU A 112 -14.04 -0.89 15.20
CA LEU A 112 -14.01 -2.15 14.46
C LEU A 112 -15.11 -2.11 13.39
N GLY A 113 -15.03 -2.97 12.36
CA GLY A 113 -15.96 -2.97 11.21
C GLY A 113 -17.46 -3.05 11.55
N CYS A 114 -17.82 -3.43 12.77
CA CYS A 114 -19.19 -3.49 13.28
C CYS A 114 -19.69 -2.23 14.03
N THR A 115 -18.87 -1.18 14.21
CA THR A 115 -19.24 0.04 14.96
C THR A 115 -18.88 1.38 14.29
N ALA A 116 -18.48 1.38 13.01
CA ALA A 116 -18.15 2.60 12.26
C ALA A 116 -19.40 3.31 11.67
N PRO A 117 -19.44 4.65 11.64
CA PRO A 117 -20.49 5.39 10.93
C PRO A 117 -20.40 5.17 9.40
N ARG A 118 -21.52 5.35 8.69
CA ARG A 118 -21.69 5.02 7.27
C ARG A 118 -20.95 5.93 6.26
N ILE A 119 -20.29 6.99 6.73
CA ILE A 119 -19.70 8.03 5.86
C ILE A 119 -18.30 8.43 6.37
N VAL A 120 -17.34 8.47 5.46
CA VAL A 120 -15.96 8.93 5.70
C VAL A 120 -15.62 10.09 4.76
N VAL A 121 -14.97 11.14 5.27
CA VAL A 121 -14.27 12.13 4.46
C VAL A 121 -12.77 11.91 4.57
N PHE A 122 -12.13 11.77 3.42
CA PHE A 122 -10.71 11.56 3.25
C PHE A 122 -10.05 12.87 2.77
N VAL A 123 -9.19 13.47 3.58
CA VAL A 123 -8.40 14.65 3.20
C VAL A 123 -7.24 14.17 2.33
N ALA A 124 -7.35 14.42 1.02
CA ALA A 124 -6.33 14.03 0.05
C ALA A 124 -6.43 14.79 -1.27
N ASP A 125 -5.27 14.97 -1.89
CA ASP A 125 -5.06 15.52 -3.22
C ASP A 125 -5.05 14.44 -4.33
N GLY A 126 -5.08 13.16 -3.94
CA GLY A 126 -5.15 12.03 -4.85
C GLY A 126 -6.06 10.91 -4.35
N ARG A 127 -6.29 9.90 -5.20
CA ARG A 127 -7.23 8.80 -4.93
C ARG A 127 -6.57 7.53 -4.42
N PHE A 128 -5.26 7.36 -4.55
CA PHE A 128 -4.58 6.08 -4.28
C PHE A 128 -4.91 5.47 -2.90
N HIS A 129 -4.74 6.21 -1.81
CA HIS A 129 -5.06 5.72 -0.46
C HIS A 129 -6.58 5.56 -0.22
N LEU A 130 -7.38 6.44 -0.83
CA LEU A 130 -8.83 6.40 -0.74
C LEU A 130 -9.41 5.18 -1.47
N GLU A 131 -8.86 4.82 -2.63
CA GLU A 131 -9.24 3.63 -3.38
C GLU A 131 -8.93 2.37 -2.60
N ALA A 132 -7.78 2.29 -1.91
CA ALA A 132 -7.52 1.20 -0.98
C ALA A 132 -8.60 1.14 0.11
N PHE A 133 -8.95 2.27 0.72
CA PHE A 133 -10.04 2.31 1.70
C PHE A 133 -11.37 1.81 1.10
N MET A 134 -11.75 2.27 -0.09
CA MET A 134 -12.98 1.86 -0.78
C MET A 134 -12.98 0.38 -1.10
N ILE A 135 -11.88 -0.18 -1.64
CA ILE A 135 -11.72 -1.61 -1.91
C ILE A 135 -12.01 -2.46 -0.66
N ALA A 136 -11.49 -2.06 0.50
CA ALA A 136 -11.70 -2.76 1.76
C ALA A 136 -13.07 -2.49 2.41
N ASN A 137 -13.77 -1.42 2.01
CA ASN A 137 -15.01 -0.96 2.63
C ASN A 137 -16.08 -0.58 1.58
N PRO A 138 -16.55 -1.55 0.77
CA PRO A 138 -17.47 -1.29 -0.35
C PRO A 138 -18.80 -0.65 0.07
N GLU A 139 -19.24 -0.90 1.31
CA GLU A 139 -20.53 -0.40 1.83
C GLU A 139 -20.44 1.01 2.44
N ILE A 140 -19.24 1.59 2.55
CA ILE A 140 -19.03 2.90 3.17
C ILE A 140 -18.96 3.97 2.09
N SER A 141 -19.84 4.98 2.17
CA SER A 141 -19.75 6.14 1.28
C SER A 141 -18.51 6.96 1.61
N ALA A 142 -17.61 7.07 0.64
CA ALA A 142 -16.33 7.75 0.79
C ALA A 142 -16.33 9.08 0.02
N PHE A 143 -15.95 10.15 0.70
CA PHE A 143 -15.80 11.47 0.11
C PHE A 143 -14.34 11.89 0.15
N ARG A 144 -13.84 12.56 -0.88
CA ARG A 144 -12.52 13.19 -0.87
C ARG A 144 -12.66 14.69 -0.68
N TYR A 145 -12.04 15.22 0.35
CA TYR A 145 -11.81 16.65 0.46
C TYR A 145 -10.45 16.98 -0.15
N ASP A 146 -10.48 17.74 -1.25
CA ASP A 146 -9.27 18.25 -1.88
C ASP A 146 -8.90 19.58 -1.20
N PRO A 147 -7.78 19.66 -0.47
CA PRO A 147 -7.43 20.87 0.28
C PRO A 147 -6.98 22.04 -0.59
N TYR A 148 -6.53 21.77 -1.82
CA TYR A 148 -6.10 22.80 -2.74
C TYR A 148 -7.30 23.42 -3.46
N MET A 149 -8.25 22.59 -3.88
CA MET A 149 -9.50 23.07 -4.47
C MET A 149 -10.48 23.57 -3.40
N GLY A 150 -10.35 23.08 -2.17
CA GLY A 150 -11.28 23.20 -1.06
C GLY A 150 -12.69 22.79 -1.47
N LYS A 151 -12.80 21.61 -2.08
CA LYS A 151 -14.04 21.00 -2.56
C LYS A 151 -14.13 19.58 -2.04
N LEU A 152 -15.38 19.16 -1.79
CA LEU A 152 -15.72 17.79 -1.45
C LEU A 152 -16.21 17.06 -2.70
N PHE A 153 -15.67 15.88 -2.95
CA PHE A 153 -16.04 14.99 -4.04
C PHE A 153 -16.62 13.71 -3.44
N LEU A 154 -17.76 13.24 -3.96
CA LEU A 154 -18.17 11.86 -3.74
C LEU A 154 -17.29 10.98 -4.62
N GLU A 155 -16.66 9.98 -4.03
CA GLU A 155 -15.75 9.07 -4.73
C GLU A 155 -16.38 7.68 -4.78
N GLU A 156 -16.29 7.06 -5.95
CA GLU A 156 -16.78 5.72 -6.21
C GLU A 156 -15.64 4.85 -6.72
N TYR A 157 -15.75 3.54 -6.47
CA TYR A 157 -14.81 2.54 -6.95
C TYR A 157 -15.56 1.47 -7.73
N ASP A 158 -15.06 1.11 -8.91
CA ASP A 158 -15.64 0.05 -9.73
C ASP A 158 -15.26 -1.33 -9.19
N HIS A 159 -15.95 -1.74 -8.12
CA HIS A 159 -15.76 -3.05 -7.51
C HIS A 159 -16.10 -4.18 -8.47
N GLN A 160 -17.11 -4.01 -9.32
CA GLN A 160 -17.53 -5.06 -10.25
C GLN A 160 -16.44 -5.28 -11.31
N GLY A 161 -16.02 -4.21 -11.99
CA GLY A 161 -14.96 -4.27 -12.99
C GLY A 161 -13.64 -4.79 -12.41
N MET A 162 -13.27 -4.35 -11.20
CA MET A 162 -12.08 -4.87 -10.51
C MET A 162 -12.21 -6.39 -10.26
N LYS A 163 -13.31 -6.85 -9.64
CA LYS A 163 -13.52 -8.28 -9.35
C LYS A 163 -13.53 -9.15 -10.62
N GLU A 164 -14.21 -8.69 -11.68
CA GLU A 164 -14.26 -9.40 -12.97
C GLU A 164 -12.86 -9.51 -13.60
N THR A 165 -12.09 -8.43 -13.57
CA THR A 165 -10.72 -8.39 -14.08
C THR A 165 -9.80 -9.33 -13.32
N ARG A 166 -9.85 -9.30 -11.97
CA ARG A 166 -9.04 -10.17 -11.12
C ARG A 166 -9.42 -11.64 -11.27
N LYS A 167 -10.72 -11.95 -11.33
CA LYS A 167 -11.23 -13.30 -11.62
C LYS A 167 -10.72 -13.83 -12.95
N ARG A 168 -10.78 -13.02 -14.02
CA ARG A 168 -10.28 -13.40 -15.34
C ARG A 168 -8.78 -13.68 -15.32
N ALA A 169 -7.99 -12.91 -14.56
CA ALA A 169 -6.56 -13.14 -14.41
C ALA A 169 -6.27 -14.50 -13.74
N ILE A 170 -7.03 -14.86 -12.70
CA ILE A 170 -6.94 -16.17 -12.03
C ILE A 170 -7.29 -17.31 -13.01
N GLU A 171 -8.41 -17.18 -13.73
CA GLU A 171 -8.87 -18.18 -14.70
C GLU A 171 -7.86 -18.39 -15.83
N ARG A 172 -7.34 -17.31 -16.42
CA ARG A 172 -6.26 -17.39 -17.43
C ARG A 172 -5.00 -18.07 -16.89
N THR A 173 -4.67 -17.83 -15.61
CA THR A 173 -3.50 -18.46 -14.98
C THR A 173 -3.71 -19.97 -14.77
N ARG A 174 -4.94 -20.43 -14.52
CA ARG A 174 -5.25 -21.88 -14.43
C ARG A 174 -5.00 -22.63 -15.75
N GLU A 175 -5.11 -21.92 -16.87
CA GLU A 175 -4.88 -22.46 -18.21
C GLU A 175 -3.40 -22.35 -18.66
N ALA A 176 -2.56 -21.64 -17.90
CA ALA A 176 -1.17 -21.39 -18.22
C ALA A 176 -0.31 -22.65 -18.10
N LYS A 177 0.60 -22.87 -19.06
CA LYS A 177 1.50 -24.04 -19.07
C LYS A 177 2.77 -23.80 -18.27
N SER A 178 3.27 -22.56 -18.27
CA SER A 178 4.46 -22.14 -17.52
C SER A 178 4.19 -20.88 -16.71
N TRP A 179 4.70 -20.88 -15.48
CA TRP A 179 4.43 -19.83 -14.50
C TRP A 179 5.76 -19.27 -14.01
N GLY A 180 5.82 -17.96 -13.81
CA GLY A 180 6.99 -17.26 -13.30
C GLY A 180 6.67 -16.50 -12.02
N ILE A 181 7.67 -16.33 -11.16
CA ILE A 181 7.56 -15.52 -9.95
C ILE A 181 8.47 -14.30 -10.09
N VAL A 182 7.95 -13.13 -9.77
CA VAL A 182 8.74 -11.91 -9.60
C VAL A 182 8.83 -11.58 -8.13
N LEU A 183 10.02 -11.64 -7.54
CA LEU A 183 10.26 -11.18 -6.18
C LEU A 183 10.73 -9.72 -6.23
N GLY A 184 9.95 -8.83 -5.63
CA GLY A 184 10.25 -7.40 -5.55
C GLY A 184 11.48 -7.13 -4.71
N THR A 185 12.44 -6.38 -5.25
CA THR A 185 13.65 -5.96 -4.51
C THR A 185 13.67 -4.48 -4.16
N LEU A 186 12.60 -3.74 -4.45
CA LEU A 186 12.49 -2.33 -4.08
C LEU A 186 12.21 -2.19 -2.59
N GLY A 187 13.21 -1.67 -1.87
CA GLY A 187 13.18 -1.54 -0.41
C GLY A 187 12.82 -2.86 0.27
N ARG A 188 11.65 -2.89 0.91
CA ARG A 188 11.16 -4.02 1.72
C ARG A 188 9.86 -4.63 1.22
N GLN A 189 9.47 -4.38 -0.04
CA GLN A 189 8.20 -4.86 -0.61
C GLN A 189 8.15 -6.38 -0.79
N GLY A 190 9.25 -7.00 -1.23
CA GLY A 190 9.32 -8.45 -1.41
C GLY A 190 9.47 -9.20 -0.09
N ASN A 191 8.99 -10.45 -0.07
CA ASN A 191 9.06 -11.32 1.10
C ASN A 191 9.54 -12.72 0.70
N PRO A 192 10.81 -13.08 1.00
CA PRO A 192 11.36 -14.40 0.69
C PRO A 192 10.56 -15.57 1.29
N ARG A 193 9.87 -15.37 2.43
CA ARG A 193 9.03 -16.42 3.03
C ARG A 193 7.85 -16.81 2.14
N ILE A 194 7.27 -15.82 1.45
CA ILE A 194 6.19 -16.07 0.47
C ILE A 194 6.77 -16.76 -0.76
N LEU A 195 7.97 -16.36 -1.19
CA LEU A 195 8.65 -17.03 -2.30
C LEU A 195 8.87 -18.51 -1.97
N ASP A 196 9.43 -18.84 -0.80
CA ASP A 196 9.66 -20.22 -0.38
C ASP A 196 8.38 -21.06 -0.35
N ARG A 197 7.25 -20.43 0.01
CA ARG A 197 5.93 -21.07 0.04
C ARG A 197 5.36 -21.33 -1.35
N LEU A 198 5.52 -20.39 -2.28
CA LEU A 198 4.94 -20.47 -3.63
C LEU A 198 5.85 -21.16 -4.64
N MET A 199 7.15 -21.21 -4.39
CA MET A 199 8.13 -21.78 -5.29
C MET A 199 7.93 -23.30 -5.41
N ARG A 200 7.66 -23.75 -6.63
CA ARG A 200 7.55 -25.16 -7.02
C ARG A 200 8.75 -25.54 -7.90
N GLU A 201 9.01 -26.84 -8.04
CA GLU A 201 10.09 -27.31 -8.90
C GLU A 201 9.92 -26.79 -10.34
N LYS A 202 11.01 -26.24 -10.92
CA LYS A 202 11.10 -25.74 -12.31
C LYS A 202 10.39 -24.42 -12.64
N GLN A 203 10.04 -23.59 -11.65
CA GLN A 203 9.59 -22.22 -11.90
C GLN A 203 10.76 -21.24 -12.08
N MET A 204 10.59 -20.28 -12.99
CA MET A 204 11.53 -19.16 -13.12
C MET A 204 11.23 -18.11 -12.04
N VAL A 205 12.27 -17.68 -11.34
CA VAL A 205 12.21 -16.59 -10.37
C VAL A 205 13.04 -15.41 -10.89
N VAL A 206 12.41 -14.24 -11.01
CA VAL A 206 13.04 -13.00 -11.43
C VAL A 206 13.07 -12.03 -10.24
N LEU A 207 14.26 -11.51 -9.91
CA LEU A 207 14.40 -10.45 -8.92
C LEU A 207 14.29 -9.09 -9.62
N MET A 208 13.40 -8.21 -9.16
CA MET A 208 13.16 -6.95 -9.86
C MET A 208 12.81 -5.83 -8.86
N SER A 209 13.48 -4.68 -8.98
CA SER A 209 13.18 -3.52 -8.13
C SER A 209 11.84 -2.91 -8.51
N GLU A 210 11.76 -2.37 -9.73
CA GLU A 210 10.50 -1.86 -10.28
C GLU A 210 9.92 -2.85 -11.29
N ILE A 211 8.72 -3.33 -11.00
CA ILE A 211 7.95 -4.19 -11.89
C ILE A 211 7.20 -3.32 -12.87
N SER A 212 7.42 -3.52 -14.17
CA SER A 212 6.73 -2.77 -15.23
C SER A 212 6.45 -3.67 -16.44
N PRO A 213 5.43 -3.37 -17.25
CA PRO A 213 5.12 -4.15 -18.45
C PRO A 213 6.33 -4.30 -19.37
N ALA A 214 7.09 -3.23 -19.59
CA ALA A 214 8.28 -3.24 -20.44
C ALA A 214 9.38 -4.20 -19.93
N ARG A 215 9.57 -4.31 -18.61
CA ARG A 215 10.57 -5.23 -18.03
C ARG A 215 10.09 -6.68 -18.05
N ILE A 216 8.79 -6.91 -17.82
CA ILE A 216 8.19 -8.25 -17.86
C ILE A 216 8.15 -8.82 -19.28
N ALA A 217 7.92 -7.97 -20.29
CA ALA A 217 7.86 -8.37 -21.70
C ALA A 217 9.10 -9.16 -22.18
N PHE A 218 10.29 -8.91 -21.61
CA PHE A 218 11.51 -9.66 -21.94
C PHE A 218 11.45 -11.16 -21.60
N PHE A 219 10.48 -11.59 -20.81
CA PHE A 219 10.36 -12.96 -20.31
C PHE A 219 9.10 -13.69 -20.80
N GLU A 220 8.23 -13.01 -21.54
CA GLU A 220 6.88 -13.51 -21.90
C GLU A 220 6.89 -14.68 -22.88
N GLU A 221 8.00 -14.92 -23.61
CA GLU A 221 8.15 -16.14 -24.42
C GLU A 221 8.28 -17.41 -23.58
N SER A 222 8.73 -17.28 -22.32
CA SER A 222 8.99 -18.41 -21.42
C SER A 222 7.92 -18.59 -20.35
N VAL A 223 7.08 -17.58 -20.12
CA VAL A 223 6.12 -17.54 -19.00
C VAL A 223 4.75 -17.08 -19.48
N ASP A 224 3.75 -17.93 -19.25
CA ASP A 224 2.36 -17.68 -19.63
C ASP A 224 1.59 -16.88 -18.55
N ALA A 225 2.03 -16.92 -17.30
CA ALA A 225 1.42 -16.18 -16.18
C ALA A 225 2.46 -15.85 -15.08
N TRP A 226 2.27 -14.69 -14.45
CA TRP A 226 3.18 -14.17 -13.43
C TRP A 226 2.53 -14.07 -12.06
N ILE A 227 3.30 -14.41 -11.04
CA ILE A 227 3.00 -14.14 -9.64
C ILE A 227 3.98 -13.08 -9.17
N GLN A 228 3.50 -11.93 -8.69
CA GLN A 228 4.39 -10.90 -8.12
C GLN A 228 4.31 -10.92 -6.60
N ILE A 229 5.48 -10.94 -5.96
CA ILE A 229 5.67 -10.83 -4.51
C ILE A 229 6.32 -9.47 -4.25
N ALA A 230 5.51 -8.41 -4.32
CA ALA A 230 5.92 -7.02 -4.10
C ALA A 230 4.73 -6.19 -3.58
N CYS A 231 4.41 -5.08 -4.24
CA CYS A 231 3.24 -4.26 -3.92
C CYS A 231 1.95 -4.88 -4.50
N PRO A 232 0.92 -5.19 -3.70
CA PRO A 232 -0.32 -5.81 -4.19
C PRO A 232 -1.08 -4.94 -5.21
N ARG A 233 -0.92 -3.61 -5.12
CA ARG A 233 -1.53 -2.64 -6.05
C ARG A 233 -1.03 -2.78 -7.48
N LEU A 234 0.15 -3.37 -7.72
CA LEU A 234 0.65 -3.65 -9.07
C LEU A 234 -0.27 -4.62 -9.82
N SER A 235 -0.73 -5.66 -9.14
CA SER A 235 -1.69 -6.59 -9.71
C SER A 235 -3.08 -5.97 -9.79
N ILE A 236 -3.54 -5.34 -8.69
CA ILE A 236 -4.92 -4.86 -8.58
C ILE A 236 -5.20 -3.70 -9.54
N ASP A 237 -4.34 -2.67 -9.57
CA ASP A 237 -4.59 -1.46 -10.37
C ASP A 237 -3.97 -1.54 -11.76
N TRP A 238 -2.82 -2.20 -11.88
CA TRP A 238 -2.01 -2.17 -13.11
C TRP A 238 -1.95 -3.52 -13.83
N GLY A 239 -2.63 -4.55 -13.32
CA GLY A 239 -2.55 -5.91 -13.85
C GLY A 239 -2.95 -6.03 -15.32
N GLU A 240 -3.89 -5.22 -15.80
CA GLU A 240 -4.31 -5.21 -17.21
C GLU A 240 -3.30 -4.55 -18.16
N ALA A 241 -2.32 -3.82 -17.64
CA ALA A 241 -1.25 -3.25 -18.45
C ALA A 241 -0.21 -4.30 -18.88
N PHE A 242 -0.27 -5.52 -18.32
CA PHE A 242 0.60 -6.63 -18.67
C PHE A 242 -0.10 -7.54 -19.69
N GLU A 243 0.66 -8.05 -20.68
CA GLU A 243 0.10 -8.95 -21.69
C GLU A 243 -0.35 -10.29 -21.05
N LYS A 244 0.52 -10.83 -20.20
CA LYS A 244 0.26 -12.04 -19.41
C LYS A 244 -0.37 -11.69 -18.05
N PRO A 245 -1.20 -12.57 -17.47
CA PRO A 245 -1.80 -12.33 -16.15
C PRO A 245 -0.71 -12.07 -15.09
N LEU A 246 -0.93 -11.04 -14.26
CA LEU A 246 -0.09 -10.72 -13.11
C LEU A 246 -0.91 -10.84 -11.82
N LEU A 247 -0.64 -11.89 -11.04
CA LEU A 247 -1.35 -12.23 -9.81
C LEU A 247 -0.61 -11.75 -8.56
N THR A 248 -1.37 -11.39 -7.53
CA THR A 248 -0.87 -11.32 -6.15
C THR A 248 -0.59 -12.72 -5.61
N PRO A 249 0.14 -12.87 -4.49
CA PRO A 249 0.36 -14.17 -3.85
C PRO A 249 -0.97 -14.86 -3.50
N PHE A 250 -1.93 -14.13 -2.94
CA PHE A 250 -3.25 -14.64 -2.60
C PHE A 250 -4.01 -15.23 -3.80
N GLU A 251 -4.04 -14.49 -4.91
CA GLU A 251 -4.72 -14.94 -6.13
C GLU A 251 -4.01 -16.14 -6.77
N ALA A 252 -2.68 -16.21 -6.64
CA ALA A 252 -1.89 -17.35 -7.09
C ALA A 252 -2.26 -18.63 -6.35
N GLU A 253 -2.46 -18.57 -5.02
CA GLU A 253 -2.90 -19.73 -4.24
C GLU A 253 -4.28 -20.24 -4.66
N ILE A 254 -5.16 -19.36 -5.12
CA ILE A 254 -6.46 -19.74 -5.69
C ILE A 254 -6.32 -20.34 -7.09
N ALA A 255 -5.41 -19.78 -7.89
CA ALA A 255 -5.10 -20.33 -9.21
C ALA A 255 -4.50 -21.74 -9.09
N LEU A 256 -3.63 -21.96 -8.10
CA LEU A 256 -2.99 -23.25 -7.79
C LEU A 256 -3.93 -24.26 -7.12
N GLY A 257 -5.08 -23.82 -6.61
CA GLY A 257 -6.05 -24.67 -5.91
C GLY A 257 -5.73 -24.89 -4.43
N ASP A 258 -4.79 -24.13 -3.87
CA ASP A 258 -4.41 -24.17 -2.45
C ASP A 258 -5.43 -23.42 -1.57
N LEU A 259 -6.13 -22.43 -2.15
CA LEU A 259 -7.23 -21.68 -1.50
C LEU A 259 -8.54 -21.76 -2.31
N PRO A 260 -9.71 -21.68 -1.62
CA PRO A 260 -10.99 -21.52 -2.31
C PRO A 260 -11.07 -20.15 -3.00
N GLY A 261 -11.82 -20.07 -4.09
CA GLY A 261 -12.03 -18.80 -4.78
C GLY A 261 -12.82 -17.80 -3.94
N TRP A 262 -12.32 -16.56 -3.85
CA TRP A 262 -13.12 -15.42 -3.42
C TRP A 262 -14.02 -15.04 -4.61
N TRP A 263 -15.31 -15.33 -4.54
CA TRP A 263 -16.23 -14.91 -5.62
C TRP A 263 -17.15 -13.78 -5.16
N GLU A 264 -17.33 -13.66 -3.84
CA GLU A 264 -18.20 -12.65 -3.22
C GLU A 264 -17.39 -11.58 -2.48
N ASP A 265 -16.36 -11.98 -1.74
CA ASP A 265 -15.59 -11.10 -0.85
C ASP A 265 -14.08 -11.18 -1.16
N TYR A 266 -13.54 -10.16 -1.84
CA TYR A 266 -12.10 -10.07 -2.17
C TYR A 266 -11.34 -9.62 -0.92
N PRO A 267 -10.57 -10.48 -0.25
CA PRO A 267 -9.72 -10.00 0.84
C PRO A 267 -8.58 -9.20 0.21
N MET A 268 -8.59 -7.90 0.43
CA MET A 268 -7.44 -7.09 0.02
C MET A 268 -6.21 -7.61 0.77
N ASP A 269 -5.10 -7.81 0.05
CA ASP A 269 -3.81 -7.98 0.68
C ASP A 269 -3.37 -6.61 1.23
N TYR A 270 -3.34 -6.49 2.55
CA TYR A 270 -2.83 -5.31 3.24
C TYR A 270 -1.84 -5.73 4.30
N TYR A 271 -0.87 -4.84 4.53
CA TYR A 271 0.20 -5.08 5.47
C TYR A 271 -0.31 -4.96 6.91
N ALA A 272 -0.76 -6.08 7.47
CA ALA A 272 -1.20 -6.20 8.86
C ALA A 272 -1.00 -7.62 9.40
N GLN A 273 -1.07 -7.78 10.72
CA GLN A 273 -0.95 -9.11 11.35
C GLN A 273 -2.12 -10.06 11.01
N ASP A 274 -3.28 -9.51 10.67
CA ASP A 274 -4.51 -10.20 10.34
C ASP A 274 -4.79 -10.31 8.84
N GLY A 275 -3.96 -9.71 7.98
CA GLY A 275 -4.11 -9.71 6.51
C GLY A 275 -3.84 -11.05 5.82
N GLY A 276 -3.97 -12.19 6.50
CA GLY A 276 -3.71 -13.53 5.96
C GLY A 276 -2.23 -13.95 5.95
N GLU A 277 -1.97 -15.19 5.54
CA GLU A 277 -0.60 -15.73 5.49
C GLU A 277 0.18 -15.33 4.23
N TRP A 278 -0.52 -14.75 3.26
CA TRP A 278 0.00 -14.30 1.97
C TRP A 278 0.55 -12.87 2.00
N ASN A 279 0.47 -12.16 3.13
CA ASN A 279 0.91 -10.77 3.21
C ASN A 279 2.41 -10.63 3.54
N SER A 280 2.97 -9.48 3.17
CA SER A 280 4.39 -9.14 3.43
C SER A 280 4.67 -8.60 4.84
N SER A 281 3.77 -8.77 5.81
CA SER A 281 3.95 -8.21 7.17
C SER A 281 5.18 -8.78 7.88
N TYR A 282 5.95 -7.88 8.51
CA TYR A 282 7.12 -8.21 9.31
C TYR A 282 6.73 -8.60 10.75
N LEU A 283 5.49 -8.33 11.14
CA LEU A 283 4.97 -8.72 12.44
C LEU A 283 4.62 -10.22 12.39
N LYS A 284 5.37 -11.03 13.15
CA LYS A 284 5.05 -12.46 13.32
C LYS A 284 3.71 -12.61 14.05
N LYS A 285 2.93 -13.62 13.68
CA LYS A 285 1.96 -14.24 14.60
C LYS A 285 2.70 -15.00 15.69
#